data_AF-A0A2N9LNC7-F1
#
_entry.id   AF-A0A2N9LNC7-F1
#
_cell.length_a   1.000
_cell.length_b   1.000
_cell.length_c   1.000
_cell.angle_alpha   90.00
_cell.angle_beta   90.00
_cell.angle_gamma   90.00
#
_symmetry.space_group_name_H-M   'P 1'
#
loop_
_entity.id
_entity.type
_entity.pdbx_description
1 polymer ?
#
loop_
_entity_poly.entity_id
_entity_poly.type
_entity_poly.pdbx_seq_one_letter_code
_entity_poly.pdbx_strand_id
1 'polypeptide(L)' 'MVKDYKPLVAQMTNDLKDRHVLAAAIACRADHLVTFNLKHFLSPPGHTHELIGIRPSAFLKQIAGLDRDAVELRNA' A
#
# COMPACT_ATOMS: atom_id res chain seq x y z
N MET A 1 2.54 3.00 13.64
CA MET A 1 3.50 3.69 12.75
C MET A 1 4.68 2.76 12.52
N VAL A 2 5.09 2.52 11.27
CA VAL A 2 6.25 1.68 10.92
C VAL A 2 7.53 2.43 11.26
N LYS A 3 8.44 1.84 12.05
CA LYS A 3 9.65 2.54 12.55
C LYS A 3 10.95 2.10 11.84
N ASP A 4 10.99 0.87 11.33
CA ASP A 4 12.24 0.23 10.87
C ASP A 4 12.47 0.35 9.35
N TYR A 5 11.79 1.29 8.68
CA TYR A 5 11.86 1.43 7.22
C TYR A 5 12.99 2.34 6.71
N LYS A 6 13.58 3.17 7.59
CA LYS A 6 14.59 4.17 7.20
C LYS A 6 15.78 3.60 6.41
N PRO A 7 16.34 2.41 6.75
CA PRO A 7 17.42 1.82 5.97
C PRO A 7 17.04 1.44 4.53
N LEU A 8 15.75 1.24 4.25
CA LEU A 8 15.24 0.84 2.93
C LEU A 8 15.04 2.03 1.99
N VAL A 9 14.92 3.27 2.51
CA VAL A 9 14.61 4.47 1.71
C VAL A 9 15.58 4.68 0.55
N ALA A 10 16.88 4.44 0.77
CA ALA A 10 17.91 4.59 -0.25
C ALA A 10 17.81 3.54 -1.38
N GLN A 11 17.19 2.39 -1.11
CA GLN A 11 17.03 1.29 -2.06
C GLN A 11 15.79 1.47 -2.96
N MET A 12 14.91 2.41 -2.61
CA MET A 12 13.67 2.62 -3.35
C MET A 12 13.94 3.39 -4.65
N THR A 13 13.40 2.87 -5.75
CA THR A 13 13.62 3.40 -7.10
C THR A 13 12.57 4.42 -7.54
N ASN A 14 11.56 4.67 -6.71
CA ASN A 14 10.53 5.67 -6.98
C ASN A 14 10.99 7.11 -6.70
N ASP A 15 10.06 8.05 -6.93
CA ASP A 15 10.25 9.49 -6.71
C ASP A 15 10.88 9.76 -5.34
N LEU A 16 11.94 10.56 -5.34
CA LEU A 16 12.77 10.82 -4.16
C LEU A 16 11.94 11.27 -2.96
N LYS A 17 10.92 12.11 -3.17
CA LYS A 17 10.10 12.64 -2.08
C LYS A 17 9.22 11.56 -1.45
N ASP A 18 8.92 10.50 -2.19
CA ASP A 18 7.93 9.47 -1.86
C ASP A 18 8.55 8.11 -1.47
N ARG A 19 9.89 7.98 -1.51
CA ARG A 19 10.61 6.74 -1.16
C ARG A 19 10.30 6.21 0.23
N HIS A 20 10.02 7.11 1.18
CA HIS A 20 9.67 6.74 2.54
C HIS A 20 8.37 5.92 2.63
N VAL A 21 7.40 6.21 1.74
CA VAL A 21 6.12 5.48 1.69
C VAL A 21 6.35 4.05 1.18
N LEU A 22 7.10 3.89 0.08
CA LEU A 22 7.41 2.57 -0.49
C LEU A 22 8.26 1.72 0.48
N ALA A 23 9.26 2.35 1.09
CA ALA A 23 10.09 1.72 2.12
C ALA A 23 9.26 1.23 3.32
N ALA A 24 8.30 2.03 3.79
CA ALA A 24 7.43 1.65 4.90
C ALA A 24 6.54 0.46 4.53
N ALA A 25 5.95 0.47 3.33
CA ALA A 25 5.12 -0.63 2.83
C ALA A 25 5.90 -1.96 2.75
N ILE A 26 7.14 -1.92 2.26
CA ILE A 26 8.01 -3.09 2.19
C ILE A 26 8.43 -3.56 3.60
N ALA A 27 8.84 -2.63 4.48
CA ALA A 27 9.28 -2.97 5.83
C ALA A 27 8.18 -3.67 6.63
N CYS A 28 6.92 -3.27 6.46
CA CYS A 28 5.80 -3.91 7.14
C CYS A 28 5.17 -5.07 6.34
N ARG A 29 5.72 -5.44 5.18
CA ARG A 29 5.16 -6.47 4.28
C ARG A 29 3.67 -6.21 3.98
N ALA A 30 3.37 -4.99 3.55
CA ALA A 30 2.00 -4.65 3.17
C ALA A 30 1.61 -5.38 1.89
N ASP A 31 0.40 -5.95 1.88
CA ASP A 31 -0.16 -6.54 0.66
C ASP A 31 -0.59 -5.45 -0.34
N HIS A 32 -1.06 -4.29 0.16
CA HIS A 32 -1.60 -3.21 -0.66
C HIS A 32 -0.96 -1.85 -0.35
N LEU A 33 -0.53 -1.12 -1.39
CA LEU A 33 -0.19 0.30 -1.35
C LEU A 33 -1.33 1.09 -2.02
N VAL A 34 -2.15 1.73 -1.20
CA VAL A 34 -3.33 2.47 -1.68
C VAL A 34 -2.92 3.90 -2.08
N THR A 35 -3.01 4.25 -3.37
CA THR A 35 -2.52 5.54 -3.88
C THR A 35 -3.23 5.99 -5.16
N PHE A 36 -3.35 7.31 -5.35
CA PHE A 36 -3.74 7.89 -6.64
C PHE A 36 -2.59 7.89 -7.67
N ASN A 37 -1.35 7.69 -7.21
CA ASN A 37 -0.13 7.88 -7.99
C ASN A 37 0.57 6.55 -8.34
N LEU A 38 -0.17 5.57 -8.87
CA LEU A 38 0.34 4.21 -9.13
C LEU A 38 1.65 4.18 -9.93
N LYS A 39 1.82 5.07 -10.92
CA LYS A 39 3.03 5.15 -11.74
C LYS A 39 4.32 5.43 -10.94
N HIS A 40 4.18 6.03 -9.75
CA HIS A 40 5.28 6.35 -8.84
C HIS A 40 5.51 5.26 -7.79
N PHE A 41 4.77 4.16 -7.79
CA PHE A 41 4.86 3.13 -6.75
C PHE A 41 4.85 1.74 -7.38
N LEU A 42 5.82 1.51 -8.27
CA LEU A 42 6.10 0.18 -8.80
C LEU A 42 6.91 -0.62 -7.78
N SER A 43 6.65 -1.93 -7.71
CA SER A 43 7.42 -2.81 -6.83
C SER A 43 8.91 -2.76 -7.22
N PRO A 44 9.83 -2.46 -6.29
CA PRO A 44 11.24 -2.42 -6.62
C PRO A 44 11.75 -3.84 -6.91
N PRO A 45 12.69 -4.00 -7.86
CA PRO A 45 13.30 -5.29 -8.15
C PRO A 45 13.95 -5.90 -6.90
N GLY A 46 13.82 -7.21 -6.71
CA GLY A 46 14.51 -7.94 -5.63
C GLY A 46 13.74 -8.08 -4.31
N HIS A 47 12.51 -7.57 -4.20
CA HIS A 47 11.62 -7.87 -3.08
C HIS A 47 10.73 -9.08 -3.41
N THR A 48 10.73 -10.08 -2.52
CA THR A 48 10.02 -11.36 -2.72
C THR A 48 8.53 -11.30 -2.38
N HIS A 49 8.08 -10.25 -1.70
CA HIS A 49 6.69 -10.06 -1.33
C HIS A 49 5.98 -9.19 -2.38
N GLU A 50 4.84 -9.66 -2.89
CA GLU A 50 4.04 -8.95 -3.88
C GLU A 50 3.30 -7.77 -3.23
N LEU A 51 3.93 -6.60 -3.23
CA LEU A 51 3.25 -5.35 -2.92
C LEU A 51 2.38 -4.92 -4.11
N ILE A 52 1.06 -4.82 -3.91
CA ILE A 52 0.11 -4.44 -4.96
C ILE A 52 -0.25 -2.96 -4.82
N GLY A 53 0.04 -2.17 -5.86
CA GLY A 53 -0.48 -0.81 -5.97
C GLY A 53 -1.97 -0.81 -6.35
N ILE A 54 -2.82 -0.15 -5.57
CA ILE A 54 -4.26 -0.06 -5.83
C ILE A 54 -4.78 1.38 -5.71
N ARG A 55 -5.73 1.76 -6.58
CA ARG A 55 -6.41 3.07 -6.44
C ARG A 55 -7.34 3.06 -5.21
N PRO A 56 -7.48 4.19 -4.49
CA PRO A 56 -8.35 4.26 -3.31
C PRO A 56 -9.79 3.81 -3.55
N SER A 57 -10.39 4.19 -4.68
CA SER A 57 -11.76 3.79 -5.03
C SER A 57 -11.91 2.29 -5.27
N ALA A 58 -10.90 1.64 -5.84
CA ALA A 58 -10.90 0.19 -6.05
C ALA A 58 -10.72 -0.55 -4.71
N PHE A 59 -9.81 -0.07 -3.86
CA PHE A 59 -9.59 -0.62 -2.52
C PHE A 59 -10.84 -0.56 -1.65
N LEU A 60 -11.56 0.57 -1.65
CA LEU A 60 -12.81 0.70 -0.90
C LEU A 60 -13.89 -0.27 -1.40
N LYS A 61 -14.02 -0.48 -2.72
CA LYS A 61 -14.94 -1.47 -3.29
C LYS A 61 -14.59 -2.90 -2.88
N GLN A 62 -13.30 -3.23 -2.86
CA GLN A 62 -12.82 -4.53 -2.40
C GLN A 62 -13.23 -4.76 -0.95
N ILE A 63 -12.96 -3.80 -0.05
CA ILE A 63 -13.32 -3.94 1.37
C ILE A 63 -14.84 -3.95 1.59
N ALA A 64 -15.60 -3.11 0.89
CA ALA A 64 -17.06 -3.10 0.99
C ALA A 64 -17.70 -4.45 0.61
N GLY A 65 -17.04 -5.23 -0.26
CA GLY A 65 -17.48 -6.58 -0.60
C GLY A 65 -17.03 -7.68 0.38
N LEU A 66 -16.09 -7.38 1.29
CA LEU A 66 -15.54 -8.35 2.24
C LEU A 66 -16.42 -8.58 3.47
N ASP A 67 -17.32 -7.63 3.78
CA ASP A 67 -18.20 -7.72 4.94
C ASP A 67 -19.60 -7.18 4.60
N ARG A 68 -20.48 -8.08 4.13
CA ARG A 68 -21.88 -7.71 3.88
C ARG A 68 -22.63 -7.40 5.18
N ASP A 69 -22.22 -8.00 6.30
CA ASP A 69 -22.94 -7.90 7.58
C ASP A 69 -22.57 -6.63 8.38
N ALA A 70 -21.31 -6.18 8.33
CA ALA A 70 -20.89 -4.93 9.01
C ALA A 70 -21.32 -3.65 8.28
N VAL A 71 -21.60 -3.73 6.97
CA VAL A 71 -22.08 -2.58 6.19
C VAL A 71 -23.58 -2.32 6.41
N GLU A 72 -24.36 -3.37 6.65
CA GLU A 72 -25.81 -3.27 6.88
C GLU A 72 -26.16 -2.75 8.29
N LEU A 73 -25.36 -3.07 9.32
CA LEU A 73 -25.55 -2.61 10.71
C LEU A 73 -25.35 -1.10 10.94
N ARG A 74 -24.81 -0.35 9.97
CA ARG A 74 -24.65 1.11 10.07
C ARG A 74 -25.80 1.90 9.45
N ASN A 75 -26.74 1.23 8.79
CA ASN A 75 -27.90 1.84 8.14
C ASN A 75 -29.23 1.41 8.75
N ALA A 76 -29.21 0.74 9.92
CA ALA A 76 -30.39 0.32 10.68
C ALA A 76 -30.59 1.19 11.93
#